data_AF-A0A1Q3JNR3-F1
#
_entry.id   AF-A0A1Q3JNR3-F1
#
_cell.length_a   1.000
_cell.length_b   1.000
_cell.length_c   1.000
_cell.angle_alpha   90.00
_cell.angle_beta   90.00
_cell.angle_gamma   90.00
#
_symmetry.space_group_name_H-M   'P 1'
#
loop_
_entity.id
_entity.type
_entity.pdbx_description
1 polymer ?
#
loop_
_entity_poly.entity_id
_entity_poly.type
_entity_poly.pdbx_seq_one_letter_code
_entity_poly.pdbx_strand_id
1 'polypeptide(L)'
;MRPRRPCIAVIVAGAAGLAATASRAAPVGSVGCLLENGAVVVPAILDQAGGDWLIDFAAPQTLLHETRAQKEGIAEPALVGDLRFAGLALPSTPVTVANLDPRAPGFVTPIVGVIGDDVLSRYVVDIDFEPCRVTFHAPGTAPRLKGQRLPLARIEGRPTVRAAVSDGRRALAGAFVVDTASKAAVRLSIPTAHGPDDGDPRQWSPTWIRALSIGGDLFEKPSAARGAELPASVAGALGTDWLRRYRLRIDTPGGRLILAKPRP
;
A
#
# COMPACT_ATOMS: atom_id res chain seq x y z
N MET A 1 61.60 46.48 -48.30
CA MET A 1 61.17 46.14 -46.93
C MET A 1 59.67 46.41 -46.77
N ARG A 2 58.86 45.35 -46.68
CA ARG A 2 57.48 45.36 -46.14
C ARG A 2 57.17 43.91 -45.71
N PRO A 3 56.90 43.63 -44.43
CA PRO A 3 56.66 42.26 -43.97
C PRO A 3 55.24 41.81 -44.33
N ARG A 4 55.13 40.58 -44.85
CA ARG A 4 53.86 39.88 -45.05
C ARG A 4 53.30 39.46 -43.69
N ARG A 5 52.06 39.86 -43.40
CA ARG A 5 51.32 39.48 -42.17
C ARG A 5 50.93 37.99 -42.22
N PRO A 6 51.05 37.23 -41.13
CA PRO A 6 50.48 35.89 -41.06
C PRO A 6 48.98 35.95 -40.77
N CYS A 7 48.19 35.12 -41.45
CA CYS A 7 46.79 34.86 -41.14
C CYS A 7 46.70 34.08 -39.83
N ILE A 8 46.00 34.64 -38.85
CA ILE A 8 45.63 33.94 -37.61
C ILE A 8 44.33 33.18 -37.88
N ALA A 9 44.40 31.85 -37.89
CA ALA A 9 43.24 30.98 -37.87
C ALA A 9 42.69 30.92 -36.44
N VAL A 10 41.49 31.47 -36.22
CA VAL A 10 40.77 31.37 -34.95
C VAL A 10 40.13 29.99 -34.88
N ILE A 11 40.67 29.11 -34.04
CA ILE A 11 40.05 27.83 -33.69
C ILE A 11 38.96 28.13 -32.65
N VAL A 12 37.70 28.03 -33.06
CA VAL A 12 36.56 28.06 -32.13
C VAL A 12 36.45 26.68 -31.49
N ALA A 13 36.98 26.54 -30.27
CA ALA A 13 36.76 25.36 -29.45
C ALA A 13 35.30 25.33 -28.98
N GLY A 14 34.48 24.48 -29.61
CA GLY A 14 33.13 24.20 -29.16
C GLY A 14 33.15 23.48 -27.82
N ALA A 15 32.70 24.15 -26.76
CA ALA A 15 32.46 23.51 -25.46
C ALA A 15 31.25 22.58 -25.58
N ALA A 16 31.50 21.28 -25.73
CA ALA A 16 30.49 20.26 -25.58
C ALA A 16 30.07 20.19 -24.11
N GLY A 17 28.97 20.87 -23.77
CA GLY A 17 28.35 20.76 -22.45
C GLY A 17 27.84 19.35 -22.22
N LEU A 18 28.46 18.61 -21.29
CA LEU A 18 27.86 17.40 -20.74
C LEU A 18 26.59 17.79 -19.98
N ALA A 19 25.43 17.66 -20.62
CA ALA A 19 24.16 17.66 -19.93
C ALA A 19 24.08 16.39 -19.08
N ALA A 20 24.29 16.53 -17.77
CA ALA A 20 24.03 15.47 -16.81
C ALA A 20 22.53 15.16 -16.82
N THR A 21 22.13 14.15 -17.60
CA THR A 21 20.79 13.58 -17.49
C THR A 21 20.66 12.98 -16.09
N ALA A 22 19.88 13.62 -15.23
CA ALA A 22 19.51 13.06 -13.93
C ALA A 22 18.83 11.71 -14.19
N SER A 23 19.58 10.62 -14.02
CA SER A 23 19.08 9.27 -14.21
C SER A 23 18.01 9.04 -13.15
N ARG A 24 16.75 9.08 -13.57
CA ARG A 24 15.62 8.87 -12.68
C ARG A 24 15.69 7.40 -12.25
N ALA A 25 16.04 7.14 -11.00
CA ALA A 25 16.21 5.78 -10.51
C ALA A 25 14.93 4.98 -10.82
N ALA A 26 15.11 3.89 -11.57
CA ALA A 26 14.01 3.05 -12.00
C ALA A 26 13.35 2.38 -10.77
N PRO A 27 12.04 2.07 -10.83
CA PRO A 27 11.42 1.18 -9.87
C PRO A 27 12.19 -0.14 -9.76
N VAL A 28 12.24 -0.71 -8.57
CA VAL A 28 12.78 -2.07 -8.37
C VAL A 28 11.74 -3.15 -8.70
N GLY A 29 10.47 -2.76 -8.77
CA GLY A 29 9.38 -3.62 -9.20
C GLY A 29 8.12 -2.84 -9.59
N SER A 30 7.29 -3.40 -10.45
CA SER A 30 5.97 -2.86 -10.78
C SER A 30 5.05 -3.97 -11.28
N VAL A 31 3.77 -3.86 -10.97
CA VAL A 31 2.76 -4.83 -11.39
C VAL A 31 1.43 -4.12 -11.63
N GLY A 32 0.69 -4.56 -12.66
CA GLY A 32 -0.74 -4.23 -12.75
C GLY A 32 -1.49 -4.98 -11.64
N CYS A 33 -2.45 -4.31 -11.00
CA CYS A 33 -3.28 -4.94 -9.98
C CYS A 33 -4.74 -5.04 -10.42
N LEU A 34 -5.51 -5.81 -9.67
CA LEU A 34 -6.97 -5.74 -9.68
C LEU A 34 -7.40 -5.06 -8.39
N LEU A 35 -8.31 -4.08 -8.49
CA LEU A 35 -9.01 -3.56 -7.33
C LEU A 35 -10.29 -4.37 -7.17
N GLU A 36 -10.20 -5.46 -6.41
CA GLU A 36 -11.28 -6.42 -6.27
C GLU A 36 -11.85 -6.36 -4.85
N ASN A 37 -13.16 -6.15 -4.76
CA ASN A 37 -13.89 -6.03 -3.50
C ASN A 37 -13.25 -5.06 -2.48
N GLY A 38 -12.59 -4.01 -2.97
CA GLY A 38 -11.91 -3.03 -2.13
C GLY A 38 -10.53 -3.45 -1.62
N ALA A 39 -9.93 -4.50 -2.18
CA ALA A 39 -8.56 -4.89 -1.92
C ALA A 39 -7.67 -4.75 -3.17
N VAL A 40 -6.41 -4.39 -2.96
CA VAL A 40 -5.40 -4.39 -4.01
C VAL A 40 -4.86 -5.82 -4.18
N VAL A 41 -5.23 -6.46 -5.28
CA VAL A 41 -4.83 -7.82 -5.63
C VAL A 41 -3.71 -7.80 -6.66
N VAL A 42 -2.67 -8.58 -6.44
CA VAL A 42 -1.56 -8.77 -7.39
C VAL A 42 -1.31 -10.25 -7.62
N PRO A 43 -0.83 -10.64 -8.82
CA PRO A 43 -0.30 -11.97 -9.03
C PRO A 43 1.01 -12.14 -8.26
N ALA A 44 1.12 -13.23 -7.50
CA ALA A 44 2.36 -13.62 -6.84
C ALA A 44 2.49 -15.15 -6.76
N ILE A 45 3.71 -15.60 -6.47
CA ILE A 45 4.08 -17.00 -6.34
C ILE A 45 4.92 -17.14 -5.07
N LEU A 46 4.53 -18.04 -4.17
CA LEU A 46 5.37 -18.53 -3.08
C LEU A 46 5.78 -19.96 -3.40
N ASP A 47 7.06 -20.18 -3.70
CA ASP A 47 7.57 -21.47 -4.22
C ASP A 47 6.77 -21.96 -5.45
N GLN A 48 5.89 -22.95 -5.29
CA GLN A 48 5.00 -23.46 -6.34
C GLN A 48 3.56 -22.89 -6.22
N ALA A 49 3.24 -22.20 -5.13
CA ALA A 49 1.91 -21.67 -4.84
C ALA A 49 1.67 -20.32 -5.53
N GLY A 50 1.36 -20.38 -6.84
CA GLY A 50 0.93 -19.23 -7.62
C GLY A 50 -0.56 -18.89 -7.48
N GLY A 51 -0.90 -17.60 -7.56
CA GLY A 51 -2.27 -17.09 -7.70
C GLY A 51 -2.43 -15.63 -7.28
N ASP A 52 -3.61 -15.30 -6.78
CA ASP A 52 -4.00 -13.95 -6.37
C ASP A 52 -3.62 -13.66 -4.92
N TRP A 53 -2.88 -12.58 -4.69
CA TRP A 53 -2.40 -12.17 -3.37
C TRP A 53 -2.83 -10.75 -3.05
N LEU A 54 -3.23 -10.51 -1.80
CA LEU A 54 -3.55 -9.17 -1.34
C LEU A 54 -2.27 -8.41 -0.98
N ILE A 55 -2.17 -7.15 -1.39
CA ILE A 55 -1.28 -6.18 -0.77
C ILE A 55 -2.01 -5.63 0.47
N ASP A 56 -1.57 -6.01 1.67
CA ASP A 56 -2.24 -5.61 2.93
C ASP A 56 -1.23 -5.03 3.92
N PHE A 57 -1.12 -3.71 3.94
CA PHE A 57 -0.33 -3.00 4.96
C PHE A 57 -0.91 -3.14 6.38
N ALA A 58 -2.17 -3.52 6.51
CA ALA A 58 -2.74 -3.85 7.80
C ALA A 58 -2.36 -5.27 8.24
N ALA A 59 -1.84 -6.16 7.41
CA ALA A 59 -1.27 -7.42 7.89
C ALA A 59 0.18 -7.19 8.34
N PRO A 60 0.57 -7.51 9.59
CA PRO A 60 1.93 -7.30 10.07
C PRO A 60 2.91 -8.32 9.49
N GLN A 61 2.40 -9.45 9.01
CA GLN A 61 3.16 -10.56 8.46
C GLN A 61 2.54 -11.02 7.14
N THR A 62 3.36 -11.65 6.30
CA THR A 62 2.91 -12.32 5.09
C THR A 62 2.24 -13.64 5.45
N LEU A 63 1.06 -13.89 4.88
CA LEU A 63 0.18 -15.02 5.23
C LEU A 63 -0.09 -15.89 4.01
N LEU A 64 -0.10 -17.22 4.21
CA LEU A 64 -0.57 -18.22 3.24
C LEU A 64 -1.88 -18.81 3.73
N HIS A 65 -2.86 -18.96 2.84
CA HIS A 65 -4.13 -19.59 3.17
C HIS A 65 -3.92 -21.06 3.59
N GLU A 66 -4.53 -21.48 4.70
CA GLU A 66 -4.37 -22.85 5.23
C GLU A 66 -4.75 -23.96 4.23
N THR A 67 -5.86 -23.82 3.51
CA THR A 67 -6.26 -24.75 2.45
C THR A 67 -5.23 -24.82 1.33
N ARG A 68 -4.53 -23.72 1.03
CA ARG A 68 -3.43 -23.77 0.05
C ARG A 68 -2.22 -24.48 0.64
N ALA A 69 -1.82 -24.15 1.86
CA ALA A 69 -0.71 -24.81 2.55
C ALA A 69 -0.91 -26.34 2.60
N GLN A 70 -2.10 -26.80 2.98
CA GLN A 70 -2.47 -28.21 3.04
C GLN A 70 -2.40 -28.90 1.67
N LYS A 71 -2.82 -28.23 0.59
CA LYS A 71 -2.71 -28.78 -0.78
C LYS A 71 -1.27 -28.99 -1.22
N GLU A 72 -0.34 -28.17 -0.72
CA GLU A 72 1.09 -28.31 -0.98
C GLU A 72 1.78 -29.26 0.03
N GLY A 73 1.01 -29.90 0.94
CA GLY A 73 1.54 -30.83 1.94
C GLY A 73 2.21 -30.16 3.15
N ILE A 74 2.00 -28.86 3.35
CA ILE A 74 2.55 -28.10 4.48
C ILE A 74 1.63 -28.31 5.69
N ALA A 75 2.18 -28.86 6.77
CA ALA A 75 1.46 -29.10 8.03
C ALA A 75 1.84 -28.11 9.14
N GLU A 76 2.95 -27.40 8.96
CA GLU A 76 3.48 -26.44 9.91
C GLU A 76 2.68 -25.12 9.89
N PRO A 77 2.54 -24.44 11.05
CA PRO A 77 1.84 -23.16 11.12
C PRO A 77 2.63 -22.00 10.50
N ALA A 78 3.89 -22.24 10.10
CA ALA A 78 4.73 -21.27 9.42
C ALA A 78 5.76 -22.00 8.55
N LEU A 79 6.19 -21.33 7.49
CA LEU A 79 7.22 -21.80 6.57
C LEU A 79 8.15 -20.66 6.15
N VAL A 80 9.24 -21.02 5.49
CA VAL A 80 10.14 -20.09 4.81
C VAL A 80 10.18 -20.51 3.34
N GLY A 81 9.84 -19.60 2.45
CA GLY A 81 9.74 -19.88 1.01
C GLY A 81 10.16 -18.70 0.14
N ASP A 82 10.33 -18.95 -1.14
CA ASP A 82 10.75 -17.94 -2.11
C ASP A 82 9.52 -17.21 -2.67
N LEU A 83 9.34 -15.95 -2.27
CA LEU A 83 8.22 -15.11 -2.69
C LEU A 83 8.60 -14.28 -3.93
N ARG A 84 7.78 -14.36 -4.98
CA ARG A 84 7.97 -13.63 -6.23
C ARG A 84 6.71 -12.87 -6.62
N PHE A 85 6.83 -11.56 -6.83
CA PHE A 85 5.74 -10.69 -7.28
C PHE A 85 6.30 -9.39 -7.84
N ALA A 86 5.58 -8.73 -8.76
CA ALA A 86 5.98 -7.42 -9.30
C ALA A 86 7.41 -7.32 -9.87
N GLY A 87 7.97 -8.42 -10.35
CA GLY A 87 9.37 -8.51 -10.79
C GLY A 87 10.40 -8.62 -9.65
N LEU A 88 9.95 -8.58 -8.40
CA LEU A 88 10.76 -8.85 -7.22
C LEU A 88 10.88 -10.36 -6.99
N ALA A 89 12.06 -10.78 -6.54
CA ALA A 89 12.33 -12.12 -6.04
C ALA A 89 12.91 -12.00 -4.63
N LEU A 90 12.18 -12.53 -3.65
CA LEU A 90 12.49 -12.45 -2.23
C LEU A 90 12.75 -13.85 -1.70
N PRO A 91 14.01 -14.32 -1.73
CA PRO A 91 14.33 -15.64 -1.21
C PRO A 91 14.14 -15.68 0.30
N SER A 92 13.84 -16.87 0.81
CA SER A 92 13.76 -17.11 2.26
C SER A 92 12.80 -16.16 3.00
N THR A 93 11.62 -15.92 2.43
CA THR A 93 10.57 -15.09 3.03
C THR A 93 9.83 -15.90 4.10
N PRO A 94 9.79 -15.47 5.36
CA PRO A 94 8.95 -16.08 6.38
C PRO A 94 7.48 -15.88 6.06
N VAL A 95 6.67 -16.94 6.16
CA VAL A 95 5.24 -16.92 5.89
C VAL A 95 4.51 -17.67 6.99
N THR A 96 3.44 -17.08 7.50
CA THR A 96 2.56 -17.72 8.48
C THR A 96 1.37 -18.35 7.77
N VAL A 97 1.02 -19.58 8.13
CA VAL A 97 -0.19 -20.24 7.64
C VAL A 97 -1.37 -19.79 8.49
N ALA A 98 -2.44 -19.32 7.84
CA ALA A 98 -3.63 -18.83 8.53
C ALA A 98 -4.91 -19.17 7.77
N ASN A 99 -6.02 -19.27 8.49
CA ASN A 99 -7.34 -19.26 7.87
C ASN A 99 -7.60 -17.84 7.32
N LEU A 100 -7.74 -17.72 6.00
CA LEU A 100 -8.08 -16.46 5.33
C LEU A 100 -9.53 -16.46 4.79
N ASP A 101 -10.35 -17.46 5.12
CA ASP A 101 -11.75 -17.52 4.73
C ASP A 101 -12.54 -16.28 5.15
N PRO A 102 -12.32 -15.63 6.32
CA PRO A 102 -13.00 -14.38 6.67
C PRO A 102 -12.69 -13.22 5.70
N ARG A 103 -11.63 -13.36 4.89
CA ARG A 103 -11.16 -12.39 3.90
C ARG A 103 -11.52 -12.76 2.47
N ALA A 104 -12.13 -13.91 2.22
CA ALA A 104 -12.57 -14.35 0.91
C ALA A 104 -13.96 -13.83 0.44
N PRO A 105 -14.93 -13.40 1.30
CA PRO A 105 -16.29 -13.12 0.84
C PRO A 105 -16.38 -11.95 -0.15
N GLY A 106 -16.77 -12.26 -1.39
CA GLY A 106 -16.96 -11.27 -2.46
C GLY A 106 -15.79 -11.14 -3.43
N PHE A 107 -14.76 -11.97 -3.29
CA PHE A 107 -13.81 -12.25 -4.38
C PHE A 107 -14.39 -13.29 -5.34
N VAL A 108 -14.11 -13.13 -6.62
CA VAL A 108 -14.43 -14.06 -7.70
C VAL A 108 -13.50 -15.28 -7.64
N THR A 109 -12.22 -15.05 -7.37
CA THR A 109 -11.20 -16.09 -7.19
C THR A 109 -10.76 -16.17 -5.74
N PRO A 110 -10.59 -17.36 -5.16
CA PRO A 110 -10.02 -17.49 -3.82
C PRO A 110 -8.61 -16.88 -3.77
N ILE A 111 -8.36 -16.03 -2.77
CA ILE A 111 -7.03 -15.50 -2.52
C ILE A 111 -6.10 -16.62 -2.05
N VAL A 112 -4.87 -16.63 -2.57
CA VAL A 112 -3.83 -17.55 -2.13
C VAL A 112 -3.22 -17.10 -0.82
N GLY A 113 -3.05 -15.78 -0.65
CA GLY A 113 -2.37 -15.25 0.50
C GLY A 113 -2.41 -13.73 0.59
N VAL A 114 -1.63 -13.23 1.55
CA VAL A 114 -1.51 -11.80 1.87
C VAL A 114 -0.02 -11.47 1.95
N ILE A 115 0.41 -10.45 1.21
CA ILE A 115 1.74 -9.85 1.35
C ILE A 115 1.60 -8.72 2.39
N GLY A 116 2.24 -8.92 3.55
CA GLY A 116 2.13 -8.05 4.72
C GLY A 116 3.24 -7.00 4.84
N ASP A 117 3.18 -6.20 5.90
CA ASP A 117 4.13 -5.11 6.18
C ASP A 117 5.56 -5.61 6.46
N ASP A 118 5.75 -6.86 6.89
CA ASP A 118 7.07 -7.49 7.00
C ASP A 118 7.87 -7.51 5.68
N VAL A 119 7.16 -7.59 4.56
CA VAL A 119 7.69 -7.45 3.21
C VAL A 119 7.55 -6.03 2.70
N LEU A 120 6.37 -5.42 2.83
CA LEU A 120 6.05 -4.13 2.19
C LEU A 120 6.84 -2.96 2.80
N SER A 121 7.14 -2.98 4.10
CA SER A 121 7.87 -1.91 4.79
C SER A 121 9.31 -1.70 4.32
N ARG A 122 9.86 -2.66 3.56
CA ARG A 122 11.21 -2.58 2.97
C ARG A 122 11.27 -1.59 1.79
N TYR A 123 10.12 -1.22 1.24
CA TYR A 123 9.99 -0.42 0.03
C TYR A 123 9.27 0.89 0.28
N VAL A 124 9.45 1.81 -0.66
CA VAL A 124 8.52 2.91 -0.88
C VAL A 124 7.53 2.46 -1.93
N VAL A 125 6.25 2.39 -1.57
CA VAL A 125 5.20 1.80 -2.42
C VAL A 125 4.27 2.88 -2.96
N ASP A 126 4.25 3.03 -4.28
CA ASP A 126 3.28 3.86 -5.00
C ASP A 126 2.09 3.00 -5.45
N ILE A 127 0.87 3.49 -5.22
CA ILE A 127 -0.37 2.85 -5.69
C ILE A 127 -1.16 3.88 -6.50
N ASP A 128 -1.34 3.58 -7.79
CA ASP A 128 -2.37 4.18 -8.64
C ASP A 128 -3.56 3.20 -8.65
N PHE A 129 -4.79 3.66 -8.41
CA PHE A 129 -5.98 2.78 -8.39
C PHE A 129 -6.70 2.68 -9.75
N GLU A 130 -6.46 3.64 -10.66
CA GLU A 130 -7.07 3.72 -11.98
C GLU A 130 -6.02 4.21 -13.01
N PRO A 131 -5.56 3.37 -13.95
CA PRO A 131 -5.62 1.91 -13.87
C PRO A 131 -4.83 1.40 -12.65
N CYS A 132 -5.30 0.31 -12.04
CA CYS A 132 -4.67 -0.24 -10.85
C CYS A 132 -3.22 -0.66 -11.14
N ARG A 133 -2.26 -0.03 -10.46
CA ARG A 133 -0.83 -0.33 -10.55
C ARG A 133 -0.15 -0.12 -9.21
N VAL A 134 0.65 -1.10 -8.81
CA VAL A 134 1.55 -1.00 -7.66
C VAL A 134 2.98 -0.89 -8.15
N THR A 135 3.74 0.05 -7.60
CA THR A 135 5.15 0.29 -7.96
C THR A 135 6.00 0.34 -6.72
N PHE A 136 7.11 -0.39 -6.74
CA PHE A 136 8.04 -0.52 -5.63
C PHE A 136 9.33 0.22 -5.94
N HIS A 137 9.76 1.06 -5.00
CA HIS A 137 11.03 1.76 -5.06
C HIS A 137 11.89 1.36 -3.86
N ALA A 138 13.20 1.29 -4.08
CA ALA A 138 14.14 1.22 -2.97
C ALA A 138 14.08 2.51 -2.12
N PRO A 139 14.40 2.45 -0.82
CA PRO A 139 14.47 3.62 0.03
C PRO A 139 15.36 4.72 -0.60
N GLY A 140 14.86 5.95 -0.65
CA GLY A 140 15.59 7.10 -1.21
C GLY A 140 15.65 7.18 -2.73
N THR A 141 15.15 6.19 -3.48
CA THR A 141 15.19 6.20 -4.96
C THR A 141 13.87 6.64 -5.61
N ALA A 142 12.78 6.65 -4.84
CA ALA A 142 11.47 6.99 -5.36
C ALA A 142 11.43 8.44 -5.92
N PRO A 143 10.90 8.65 -7.13
CA PRO A 143 10.83 9.98 -7.73
C PRO A 143 9.93 10.90 -6.90
N ARG A 144 10.18 12.21 -6.90
CA ARG A 144 9.34 13.15 -6.15
C ARG A 144 7.85 13.01 -6.53
N LEU A 145 7.01 12.76 -5.53
CA LEU A 145 5.56 12.79 -5.65
C LEU A 145 5.03 14.05 -4.95
N LYS A 146 4.30 14.90 -5.69
CA LYS A 146 3.66 16.12 -5.15
C LYS A 146 2.29 15.76 -4.58
N GLY A 147 2.06 16.09 -3.31
CA GLY A 147 0.82 15.79 -2.59
C GLY A 147 0.90 16.21 -1.14
N GLN A 148 -0.20 16.08 -0.42
CA GLN A 148 -0.24 16.27 1.04
C GLN A 148 0.60 15.17 1.70
N ARG A 149 1.37 15.53 2.73
CA ARG A 149 2.28 14.61 3.42
C ARG A 149 1.79 14.44 4.84
N LEU A 150 1.42 13.22 5.20
CA LEU A 150 1.02 12.85 6.55
C LEU A 150 2.17 12.11 7.23
N PRO A 151 2.52 12.44 8.49
CA PRO A 151 3.43 11.64 9.28
C PRO A 151 2.91 10.21 9.40
N LEU A 152 3.76 9.24 9.08
CA LEU A 152 3.48 7.82 9.22
C LEU A 152 4.26 7.29 10.43
N ALA A 153 3.56 6.79 11.42
CA ALA A 153 4.15 6.08 12.55
C ALA A 153 3.98 4.56 12.36
N ARG A 154 4.78 3.75 13.03
CA ARG A 154 4.56 2.30 13.08
C ARG A 154 4.06 1.90 14.45
N ILE A 155 2.93 1.20 14.49
CA ILE A 155 2.36 0.62 15.72
C ILE A 155 2.18 -0.86 15.45
N GLU A 156 2.80 -1.70 16.28
CA GLU A 156 2.75 -3.17 16.17
C GLU A 156 3.05 -3.68 14.75
N GLY A 157 4.07 -3.10 14.12
CA GLY A 157 4.50 -3.49 12.79
C GLY A 157 3.55 -3.07 11.66
N ARG A 158 2.67 -2.07 11.87
CA ARG A 158 1.74 -1.57 10.84
C ARG A 158 1.92 -0.07 10.64
N PRO A 159 1.88 0.43 9.39
CA PRO A 159 1.94 1.86 9.10
C PRO A 159 0.63 2.54 9.50
N THR A 160 0.74 3.60 10.30
CA THR A 160 -0.40 4.33 10.86
C THR A 160 -0.28 5.83 10.63
N VAL A 161 -1.42 6.50 10.49
CA VAL A 161 -1.53 7.96 10.45
C VAL A 161 -2.50 8.43 11.52
N ARG A 162 -2.39 9.70 11.93
CA ARG A 162 -3.34 10.30 12.85
C ARG A 162 -4.59 10.75 12.09
N ALA A 163 -5.75 10.35 12.60
CA ALA A 163 -7.05 10.79 12.09
C ALA A 163 -8.06 10.87 13.25
N ALA A 164 -9.22 11.44 12.96
CA ALA A 164 -10.38 11.46 13.84
C ALA A 164 -11.64 11.07 13.09
N VAL A 165 -12.56 10.42 13.79
CA VAL A 165 -13.87 10.01 13.26
C VAL A 165 -14.95 10.45 14.23
N SER A 166 -16.16 10.63 13.71
CA SER A 166 -17.33 10.91 14.55
C SER A 166 -18.58 10.25 13.99
N ASP A 167 -19.45 9.80 14.89
CA ASP A 167 -20.83 9.38 14.59
C ASP A 167 -21.85 10.51 14.83
N GLY A 168 -21.38 11.72 15.19
CA GLY A 168 -22.20 12.89 15.54
C GLY A 168 -22.54 13.00 17.04
N ARG A 169 -22.35 11.95 17.83
CA ARG A 169 -22.51 11.96 19.30
C ARG A 169 -21.19 11.78 20.02
N ARG A 170 -20.31 10.96 19.45
CA ARG A 170 -18.98 10.63 19.92
C ARG A 170 -17.98 10.95 18.84
N ALA A 171 -16.77 11.29 19.28
CA ALA A 171 -15.62 11.43 18.41
C ALA A 171 -14.50 10.55 18.96
N LEU A 172 -13.78 9.90 18.04
CA LEU A 172 -12.60 9.11 18.34
C LEU A 172 -11.44 9.68 17.53
N ALA A 173 -10.39 10.10 18.20
CA ALA A 173 -9.16 10.55 17.55
C ALA A 173 -8.01 9.63 17.96
N GLY A 174 -7.20 9.20 17.00
CA GLY A 174 -6.18 8.20 17.27
C GLY A 174 -5.31 7.86 16.08
N ALA A 175 -4.55 6.78 16.23
CA ALA A 175 -3.81 6.18 15.14
C ALA A 175 -4.73 5.27 14.32
N PHE A 176 -4.66 5.41 13.00
CA PHE A 176 -5.37 4.56 12.06
C PHE A 176 -4.38 3.88 11.14
N VAL A 177 -4.49 2.56 11.02
CA VAL A 177 -3.67 1.74 10.11
C VAL A 177 -4.01 2.07 8.66
N VAL A 178 -3.03 2.11 7.76
CA VAL A 178 -3.29 2.17 6.31
C VAL A 178 -3.61 0.75 5.83
N ASP A 179 -4.83 0.52 5.34
CA ASP A 179 -5.35 -0.82 4.99
C ASP A 179 -5.76 -0.87 3.52
N THR A 180 -4.89 -1.45 2.68
CA THR A 180 -5.14 -1.61 1.23
C THR A 180 -5.94 -2.87 0.89
N ALA A 181 -6.42 -3.60 1.90
CA ALA A 181 -7.19 -4.83 1.79
C ALA A 181 -8.57 -4.73 2.46
N SER A 182 -9.08 -3.51 2.62
CA SER A 182 -10.40 -3.24 3.19
C SER A 182 -11.23 -2.32 2.31
N LYS A 183 -12.50 -2.70 2.09
CA LYS A 183 -13.44 -1.94 1.28
C LYS A 183 -13.89 -0.64 1.92
N ALA A 184 -14.18 -0.64 3.21
CA ALA A 184 -14.69 0.53 3.91
C ALA A 184 -13.65 1.65 3.97
N ALA A 185 -14.07 2.91 3.91
CA ALA A 185 -13.17 4.05 4.11
C ALA A 185 -12.57 4.04 5.50
N VAL A 186 -13.33 3.58 6.50
CA VAL A 186 -12.89 3.44 7.89
C VAL A 186 -13.29 2.09 8.47
N ARG A 187 -12.37 1.42 9.15
CA ARG A 187 -12.68 0.31 10.08
C ARG A 187 -12.39 0.74 11.50
N LEU A 188 -13.34 0.56 12.42
CA LEU A 188 -13.17 1.00 13.81
C LEU A 188 -12.85 -0.18 14.73
N SER A 189 -11.86 0.01 15.60
CA SER A 189 -11.48 -0.99 16.61
C SER A 189 -12.48 -1.07 17.78
N ILE A 190 -13.33 -0.05 17.92
CA ILE A 190 -14.42 -0.01 18.91
C ILE A 190 -15.80 0.02 18.23
N PRO A 191 -16.83 -0.58 18.85
CA PRO A 191 -18.20 -0.52 18.36
C PRO A 191 -18.76 0.91 18.53
N THR A 192 -18.44 1.78 17.58
CA THR A 192 -18.94 3.16 17.49
C THR A 192 -19.70 3.43 16.20
N ALA A 193 -19.74 2.48 15.28
CA ALA A 193 -20.58 2.56 14.09
C ALA A 193 -22.03 2.16 14.43
N HIS A 194 -23.00 2.97 14.01
CA HIS A 194 -24.42 2.61 13.99
C HIS A 194 -24.74 1.98 12.63
N GLY A 195 -25.31 0.78 12.64
CA GLY A 195 -25.85 0.09 11.47
C GLY A 195 -26.26 -1.35 11.85
N PRO A 196 -26.99 -2.07 10.98
CA PRO A 196 -27.28 -3.48 11.21
C PRO A 196 -25.99 -4.25 11.54
N ASP A 197 -26.10 -5.22 12.43
CA ASP A 197 -24.98 -6.04 12.89
C ASP A 197 -24.84 -7.21 11.90
N ASP A 198 -24.50 -6.92 10.64
CA ASP A 198 -24.32 -7.92 9.58
C ASP A 198 -22.88 -8.47 9.55
N GLY A 199 -22.37 -8.88 10.71
CA GLY A 199 -21.12 -9.65 10.86
C GLY A 199 -19.85 -8.91 10.44
N ASP A 200 -18.69 -9.32 10.95
CA ASP A 200 -17.41 -8.86 10.37
C ASP A 200 -17.13 -9.72 9.14
N PRO A 201 -17.20 -9.12 7.95
CA PRO A 201 -16.06 -9.23 7.07
C PRO A 201 -15.69 -7.88 6.48
N ARG A 202 -14.40 -7.70 6.23
CA ARG A 202 -13.69 -6.56 5.60
C ARG A 202 -14.32 -5.99 4.31
N GLN A 203 -15.39 -6.59 3.82
CA GLN A 203 -15.87 -6.62 2.44
C GLN A 203 -17.40 -6.55 2.27
N TRP A 204 -18.22 -6.84 3.30
CA TRP A 204 -19.69 -6.66 3.23
C TRP A 204 -20.13 -5.23 3.57
N SER A 205 -21.37 -4.92 3.15
CA SER A 205 -22.01 -3.60 3.04
C SER A 205 -21.58 -2.59 4.10
N PRO A 206 -20.71 -1.61 3.75
CA PRO A 206 -20.30 -0.64 4.75
C PRO A 206 -21.49 0.21 5.19
N THR A 207 -21.64 0.34 6.49
CA THR A 207 -22.42 1.40 7.11
C THR A 207 -21.77 2.76 6.82
N TRP A 208 -22.25 3.84 7.42
CA TRP A 208 -21.56 5.14 7.33
C TRP A 208 -21.43 5.75 8.72
N ILE A 209 -20.33 6.47 8.93
CA ILE A 209 -20.15 7.35 10.09
C ILE A 209 -20.40 8.80 9.67
N ARG A 210 -20.60 9.71 10.62
CA ARG A 210 -20.91 11.11 10.29
C ARG A 210 -19.74 11.80 9.59
N ALA A 211 -18.53 11.59 10.09
CA ALA A 211 -17.34 12.27 9.58
C ALA A 211 -16.04 11.50 9.79
N LEU A 212 -15.09 11.71 8.87
CA LEU A 212 -13.66 11.41 8.99
C LEU A 212 -12.89 12.72 8.81
N SER A 213 -11.99 13.02 9.74
CA SER A 213 -11.06 14.14 9.67
C SER A 213 -9.62 13.63 9.63
N ILE A 214 -8.88 14.03 8.60
CA ILE A 214 -7.50 13.58 8.37
C ILE A 214 -6.74 14.61 7.55
N GLY A 215 -5.49 14.90 7.93
CA GLY A 215 -4.64 15.84 7.18
C GLY A 215 -5.12 17.30 7.18
N GLY A 216 -6.14 17.64 7.98
CA GLY A 216 -6.82 18.93 7.92
C GLY A 216 -8.07 18.94 7.03
N ASP A 217 -8.34 17.86 6.33
CA ASP A 217 -9.54 17.69 5.51
C ASP A 217 -10.66 17.00 6.30
N LEU A 218 -11.91 17.31 5.92
CA LEU A 218 -13.13 16.71 6.46
C LEU A 218 -13.89 15.97 5.35
N PHE A 219 -14.23 14.72 5.62
CA PHE A 219 -15.04 13.87 4.77
C PHE A 219 -16.33 13.53 5.49
N GLU A 220 -17.47 13.89 4.91
CA GLU A 220 -18.78 13.58 5.47
C GLU A 220 -19.31 12.25 4.95
N LYS A 221 -20.03 11.52 5.81
CA LYS A 221 -20.64 10.23 5.49
C LYS A 221 -19.70 9.19 4.85
N PRO A 222 -18.43 9.04 5.31
CA PRO A 222 -17.56 8.00 4.77
C PRO A 222 -18.11 6.62 5.15
N SER A 223 -17.84 5.65 4.27
CA SER A 223 -18.19 4.26 4.48
C SER A 223 -17.42 3.67 5.68
N ALA A 224 -18.08 2.85 6.49
CA ALA A 224 -17.55 2.36 7.75
C ALA A 224 -17.91 0.89 8.03
N ALA A 225 -16.97 0.17 8.64
CA ALA A 225 -17.15 -1.20 9.09
C ALA A 225 -16.46 -1.45 10.45
N ARG A 226 -16.74 -2.60 11.06
CA ARG A 226 -16.03 -3.05 12.27
C ARG A 226 -14.63 -3.58 11.90
N GLY A 227 -13.67 -3.43 12.80
CA GLY A 227 -12.31 -3.93 12.64
C GLY A 227 -11.94 -4.97 13.69
N ALA A 228 -12.49 -6.20 13.63
CA ALA A 228 -12.25 -7.21 14.67
C ALA A 228 -10.78 -7.70 14.75
N GLU A 229 -9.98 -7.52 13.71
CA GLU A 229 -8.56 -7.93 13.65
C GLU A 229 -7.56 -6.79 13.94
N LEU A 230 -8.05 -5.61 14.37
CA LEU A 230 -7.18 -4.47 14.68
C LEU A 230 -6.70 -4.54 16.14
N PRO A 231 -5.42 -4.22 16.42
CA PRO A 231 -4.93 -4.21 17.79
C PRO A 231 -5.56 -3.08 18.60
N ALA A 232 -5.67 -3.27 19.92
CA ALA A 232 -6.25 -2.27 20.83
C ALA A 232 -5.46 -0.94 20.87
N SER A 233 -4.20 -0.96 20.42
CA SER A 233 -3.32 0.20 20.33
C SER A 233 -3.67 1.18 19.21
N VAL A 234 -4.58 0.83 18.29
CA VAL A 234 -5.07 1.70 17.22
C VAL A 234 -6.55 2.00 17.36
N ALA A 235 -6.96 3.18 16.89
CA ALA A 235 -8.36 3.61 16.85
C ALA A 235 -9.13 2.97 15.68
N GLY A 236 -8.42 2.53 14.64
CA GLY A 236 -9.04 1.97 13.45
C GLY A 236 -8.07 1.73 12.31
N ALA A 237 -8.62 1.59 11.11
CA ALA A 237 -7.90 1.54 9.85
C ALA A 237 -8.59 2.42 8.79
N LEU A 238 -7.81 2.91 7.85
CA LEU A 238 -8.24 3.66 6.67
C LEU A 238 -8.18 2.74 5.47
N GLY A 239 -9.34 2.45 4.89
CA GLY A 239 -9.46 1.50 3.80
C GLY A 239 -9.67 2.16 2.43
N THR A 240 -9.90 1.30 1.46
CA THR A 240 -9.70 1.59 0.05
C THR A 240 -10.71 2.58 -0.53
N ASP A 241 -11.92 2.67 0.02
CA ASP A 241 -12.90 3.68 -0.41
C ASP A 241 -12.43 5.12 -0.17
N TRP A 242 -11.62 5.36 0.87
CA TRP A 242 -10.96 6.66 1.07
C TRP A 242 -9.63 6.75 0.32
N LEU A 243 -8.79 5.71 0.42
CA LEU A 243 -7.45 5.68 -0.17
C LEU A 243 -7.47 5.89 -1.70
N ARG A 244 -8.46 5.32 -2.41
CA ARG A 244 -8.58 5.41 -3.88
C ARG A 244 -8.88 6.80 -4.41
N ARG A 245 -9.19 7.76 -3.53
CA ARG A 245 -9.37 9.17 -3.89
C ARG A 245 -8.04 9.84 -4.28
N TYR A 246 -6.92 9.15 -4.07
CA TYR A 246 -5.58 9.65 -4.28
C TYR A 246 -4.76 8.68 -5.12
N ARG A 247 -3.70 9.22 -5.73
CA ARG A 247 -2.50 8.44 -5.98
C ARG A 247 -1.70 8.40 -4.68
N LEU A 248 -1.42 7.21 -4.19
CA LEU A 248 -0.77 7.02 -2.90
C LEU A 248 0.73 6.79 -3.02
N ARG A 249 1.46 7.26 -2.03
CA ARG A 249 2.77 6.71 -1.66
C ARG A 249 2.82 6.39 -0.19
N ILE A 250 3.10 5.13 0.12
CA ILE A 250 3.40 4.67 1.47
C ILE A 250 4.92 4.54 1.55
N ASP A 251 5.56 5.55 2.15
CA ASP A 251 7.00 5.64 2.38
C ASP A 251 7.28 5.21 3.82
N THR A 252 7.19 3.91 4.10
CA THR A 252 7.45 3.35 5.43
C THR A 252 8.87 3.63 5.92
N PRO A 253 9.94 3.45 5.10
CA PRO A 253 11.30 3.81 5.48
C PRO A 253 11.47 5.30 5.82
N GLY A 254 10.79 6.19 5.10
CA GLY A 254 10.83 7.63 5.31
C GLY A 254 9.79 8.17 6.31
N GLY A 255 8.95 7.30 6.88
CA GLY A 255 7.92 7.65 7.88
C GLY A 255 6.83 8.58 7.33
N ARG A 256 6.38 8.40 6.08
CA ARG A 256 5.42 9.31 5.44
C ARG A 256 4.38 8.61 4.58
N LEU A 257 3.14 9.07 4.66
CA LEU A 257 2.10 8.81 3.67
C LEU A 257 1.95 10.05 2.79
N ILE A 258 1.99 9.91 1.47
CA ILE A 258 1.75 11.01 0.53
C ILE A 258 0.45 10.77 -0.21
N LEU A 259 -0.43 11.75 -0.16
CA LEU A 259 -1.71 11.78 -0.86
C LEU A 259 -1.59 12.75 -2.04
N ALA A 260 -1.38 12.21 -3.24
CA ALA A 260 -1.33 12.98 -4.47
C ALA A 260 -2.68 12.92 -5.21
N LYS A 261 -2.93 13.92 -6.06
CA LYS A 261 -4.10 13.86 -6.95
C LYS A 261 -4.02 12.61 -7.84
N PRO A 262 -5.14 11.91 -8.10
CA PRO A 262 -5.19 10.87 -9.12
C PRO A 262 -4.73 11.40 -10.47
N ARG A 263 -4.27 10.50 -11.35
CA ARG A 263 -4.01 10.89 -12.74
C ARG A 263 -5.34 11.24 -13.41
N PRO A 264 -5.36 12.27 -14.28
CA PRO A 264 -6.54 12.58 -15.07
C PRO A 264 -6.88 11.44 -16.03
#